data_AF-A0A845LXV1-F1
#
_entry.id   AF-A0A845LXV1-F1
#
_cell.length_a   1.000
_cell.length_b   1.000
_cell.length_c   1.000
_cell.angle_alpha   90.00
_cell.angle_beta   90.00
_cell.angle_gamma   90.00
#
_symmetry.space_group_name_H-M   'P 1'
#
loop_
_entity.id
_entity.type
_entity.pdbx_description
1 polymer ?
#
loop_
_entity_poly.entity_id
_entity_poly.type
_entity_poly.pdbx_seq_one_letter_code
_entity_poly.pdbx_strand_id
1 'polypeptide(L)'
;MTVFPDIDTLLRPYGVKALWAMPAFGGGLACRDEHLETIEDWEGKKIRAAGRWQSKQVGATGASPVALPAADIYTALQNGTIDCTLISASIYLGNSLYEVAPYFSDYSFAGNALITMVGIDVWEDLSDEERTAVQDVSDQTTIEGTRTLREMSASEIEQVKTLSEYIKVSDDEMAKLLEIWDPVYQEAMGEVKDEVGTHFVETLYSFTQ
;
A
#
# COMPACT_ATOMS: atom_id res chain seq x y z
N MET A 1 0.45 -10.59 -17.28
CA MET A 1 1.85 -10.57 -16.83
C MET A 1 1.80 -10.60 -15.32
N THR A 2 2.23 -11.69 -14.68
CA THR A 2 2.16 -11.84 -13.23
C THR A 2 3.56 -11.68 -12.66
N VAL A 3 3.71 -10.74 -11.72
CA VAL A 3 4.96 -10.51 -10.97
C VAL A 3 5.12 -11.49 -9.79
N PHE A 4 4.12 -12.34 -9.55
CA PHE A 4 4.10 -13.25 -8.42
C PHE A 4 5.26 -14.27 -8.40
N PRO A 5 5.67 -14.89 -9.53
CA PRO A 5 6.85 -15.76 -9.55
C PRO A 5 8.14 -15.05 -9.12
N ASP A 6 8.27 -13.76 -9.46
CA ASP A 6 9.42 -12.95 -9.06
C ASP A 6 9.42 -12.73 -7.55
N ILE A 7 8.25 -12.45 -6.95
CA ILE A 7 8.09 -12.31 -5.49
C ILE A 7 8.55 -13.59 -4.77
N ASP A 8 8.09 -14.77 -5.20
CA ASP A 8 8.50 -16.04 -4.58
C ASP A 8 10.02 -16.24 -4.69
N THR A 9 10.58 -15.96 -5.87
CA THR A 9 12.01 -16.12 -6.14
C THR A 9 12.87 -15.19 -5.28
N LEU A 10 12.46 -13.92 -5.14
CA LEU A 10 13.16 -12.91 -4.34
C LEU A 10 13.12 -13.20 -2.84
N LEU A 11 12.09 -13.92 -2.37
CA LEU A 11 11.90 -14.23 -0.95
C LEU A 11 12.60 -15.51 -0.50
N ARG A 12 12.80 -16.50 -1.39
CA ARG A 12 13.46 -17.78 -1.09
C ARG A 12 14.83 -17.66 -0.40
N PRO A 13 15.75 -16.75 -0.79
CA PRO A 13 17.04 -16.60 -0.11
C PRO A 13 16.93 -16.21 1.37
N TYR A 14 15.78 -15.70 1.80
CA TYR A 14 15.48 -15.33 3.18
C TYR A 14 14.78 -16.44 3.97
N GLY A 15 14.73 -17.67 3.42
CA GLY A 15 14.15 -18.83 4.11
C GLY A 15 12.62 -18.81 4.16
N VAL A 16 11.97 -18.11 3.22
CA VAL A 16 10.52 -18.02 3.13
C VAL A 16 10.04 -18.24 1.71
N LYS A 17 8.85 -18.82 1.58
CA LYS A 17 8.12 -19.00 0.33
C LYS A 17 6.92 -18.06 0.31
N ALA A 18 6.70 -17.36 -0.81
CA ALA A 18 5.45 -16.65 -1.02
C ALA A 18 4.33 -17.63 -1.35
N LEU A 19 3.19 -17.49 -0.66
CA LEU A 19 1.97 -18.23 -0.95
C LEU A 19 1.09 -17.44 -1.90
N TRP A 20 0.70 -16.22 -1.53
CA TRP A 20 -0.07 -15.34 -2.42
C TRP A 20 0.27 -13.87 -2.16
N ALA A 21 0.02 -13.03 -3.17
CA ALA A 21 0.13 -11.59 -3.06
C ALA A 21 -1.18 -10.96 -3.54
N MET A 22 -1.71 -10.01 -2.78
CA MET A 22 -2.92 -9.28 -3.14
C MET A 22 -2.71 -7.78 -2.98
N PRO A 23 -3.20 -6.95 -3.91
CA PRO A 23 -3.13 -5.51 -3.78
C PRO A 23 -4.11 -5.01 -2.70
N ALA A 24 -3.71 -3.96 -1.99
CA ALA A 24 -4.61 -3.13 -1.20
C ALA A 24 -5.16 -2.01 -2.11
N PHE A 25 -6.47 -2.01 -2.34
CA PHE A 25 -7.17 -1.02 -3.16
C PHE A 25 -7.65 0.17 -2.34
N GLY A 26 -7.91 1.29 -3.01
CA GLY A 26 -8.54 2.48 -2.45
C GLY A 26 -7.65 3.21 -1.44
N GLY A 27 -6.55 3.81 -1.90
CA GLY A 27 -5.61 4.56 -1.06
C GLY A 27 -5.79 6.08 -1.15
N GLY A 28 -5.64 6.74 -0.01
CA GLY A 28 -5.71 8.20 0.11
C GLY A 28 -5.03 8.68 1.39
N LEU A 29 -5.33 9.93 1.77
CA LEU A 29 -4.93 10.47 3.06
C LEU A 29 -6.14 10.61 3.98
N ALA A 30 -5.98 10.13 5.20
CA ALA A 30 -6.86 10.45 6.30
C ALA A 30 -6.18 11.49 7.19
N CYS A 31 -6.85 12.62 7.42
CA CYS A 31 -6.33 13.78 8.13
C CYS A 31 -7.24 14.19 9.28
N ARG A 32 -6.63 14.74 10.34
CA ARG A 32 -7.32 15.20 11.55
C ARG A 32 -8.21 16.42 11.29
N ASP A 33 -7.64 17.44 10.66
CA ASP A 33 -8.16 18.81 10.76
C ASP A 33 -8.63 19.39 9.43
N GLU A 34 -8.10 18.92 8.29
CA GLU A 34 -8.49 19.40 6.95
C GLU A 34 -8.13 18.40 5.87
N HIS A 35 -8.73 18.57 4.68
CA HIS A 35 -8.35 17.85 3.49
C HIS A 35 -6.99 18.29 2.96
N LEU A 36 -6.25 17.34 2.38
CA LEU A 36 -5.17 17.67 1.45
C LEU A 36 -5.70 17.39 0.04
N GLU A 37 -6.09 18.43 -0.70
CA GLU A 37 -6.67 18.30 -2.04
C GLU A 37 -5.64 18.55 -3.13
N THR A 38 -4.71 19.45 -2.85
CA THR A 38 -3.63 19.87 -3.74
C THR A 38 -2.28 19.43 -3.20
N ILE A 39 -1.26 19.38 -4.07
CA ILE A 39 0.12 19.11 -3.62
C ILE A 39 0.58 20.13 -2.58
N GLU A 40 0.22 21.39 -2.74
CA GLU A 40 0.62 22.48 -1.83
C GLU A 40 0.12 22.25 -0.39
N ASP A 41 -1.01 21.56 -0.21
CA ASP A 41 -1.56 21.26 1.12
C ASP A 41 -0.67 20.32 1.93
N TRP A 42 0.20 19.54 1.27
CA TRP A 42 1.12 18.61 1.94
C TRP A 42 2.26 19.32 2.66
N GLU A 43 2.64 20.52 2.22
CA GLU A 43 3.80 21.25 2.72
C GLU A 43 3.74 21.42 4.24
N GLY A 44 4.79 20.97 4.94
CA GLY A 44 4.90 21.08 6.39
C GLY A 44 3.99 20.15 7.22
N LYS A 45 3.11 19.35 6.60
CA LYS A 45 2.27 18.38 7.32
C LYS A 45 3.10 17.24 7.89
N LYS A 46 2.81 16.82 9.13
CA LYS A 46 3.37 15.61 9.73
C LYS A 46 2.58 14.40 9.24
N ILE A 47 3.06 13.72 8.22
CA ILE A 47 2.32 12.64 7.56
C ILE A 47 2.94 11.29 7.88
N ARG A 48 2.13 10.36 8.39
CA ARG A 48 2.59 9.01 8.68
C ARG A 48 2.83 8.21 7.40
N ALA A 49 3.94 7.47 7.38
CA ALA A 49 4.33 6.51 6.36
C ALA A 49 4.69 5.13 6.98
N ALA A 50 4.50 4.05 6.22
CA ALA A 50 4.71 2.67 6.63
C ALA A 50 6.14 2.15 6.45
N GLY A 51 6.98 2.86 5.68
CA GLY A 51 8.35 2.42 5.39
C GLY A 51 9.21 3.50 4.75
N ARG A 52 10.47 3.16 4.45
CA ARG A 52 11.47 4.14 3.96
C ARG A 52 11.06 4.80 2.64
N TRP A 53 10.53 4.02 1.69
CA TRP A 53 10.16 4.53 0.37
C TRP A 53 8.93 5.44 0.44
N GLN A 54 7.91 5.03 1.20
CA GLN A 54 6.76 5.91 1.46
C GLN A 54 7.16 7.16 2.26
N SER A 55 8.14 7.07 3.17
CA SER A 55 8.66 8.25 3.87
C SER A 55 9.37 9.20 2.90
N LYS A 56 10.13 8.69 1.93
CA LYS A 56 10.74 9.50 0.88
C LYS A 56 9.70 10.14 -0.05
N GLN A 57 8.68 9.39 -0.45
CA GLN A 57 7.55 9.89 -1.24
C GLN A 57 6.85 11.05 -0.53
N VAL A 58 6.54 10.89 0.76
CA VAL A 58 5.97 11.96 1.60
C VAL A 58 6.94 13.14 1.70
N GLY A 59 8.23 12.90 1.94
CA GLY A 59 9.23 13.98 2.02
C GLY A 59 9.38 14.77 0.72
N ALA A 60 9.19 14.12 -0.44
CA ALA A 60 9.29 14.76 -1.74
C ALA A 60 8.18 15.80 -2.00
N THR A 61 7.06 15.72 -1.28
CA THR A 61 5.96 16.71 -1.36
C THR A 61 6.14 17.89 -0.40
N GLY A 62 7.29 17.98 0.30
CA GLY A 62 7.51 19.01 1.34
C GLY A 62 6.86 18.71 2.69
N ALA A 63 6.18 17.56 2.83
CA ALA A 63 5.67 17.09 4.10
C ALA A 63 6.81 16.55 5.00
N SER A 64 6.55 16.49 6.30
CA SER A 64 7.43 15.85 7.29
C SER A 64 7.00 14.40 7.51
N PRO A 65 7.73 13.40 6.97
CA PRO A 65 7.35 11.99 7.15
C PRO A 65 7.58 11.50 8.58
N VAL A 66 6.61 10.76 9.10
CA VAL A 66 6.70 10.09 10.41
C VAL A 66 6.52 8.58 10.22
N ALA A 67 7.56 7.80 10.48
CA ALA A 67 7.52 6.34 10.31
C ALA A 67 6.97 5.66 11.58
N LEU A 68 5.77 5.09 11.50
CA LEU A 68 5.12 4.35 12.59
C LEU A 68 4.34 3.15 12.03
N PRO A 69 4.25 2.02 12.77
CA PRO A 69 3.45 0.87 12.36
C PRO A 69 1.95 1.20 12.37
N ALA A 70 1.14 0.41 11.65
CA ALA A 70 -0.28 0.70 11.49
C ALA A 70 -1.07 0.74 12.82
N ALA A 71 -0.67 -0.09 13.79
CA ALA A 71 -1.31 -0.18 15.10
C ALA A 71 -1.22 1.12 15.92
N ASP A 72 -0.22 1.96 15.68
CA ASP A 72 0.01 3.19 16.44
C ASP A 72 -0.66 4.42 15.80
N ILE A 73 -1.24 4.27 14.60
CA ILE A 73 -1.80 5.39 13.82
C ILE A 73 -2.92 6.08 14.59
N TYR A 74 -3.88 5.33 15.14
CA TYR A 74 -5.04 5.90 15.82
C TYR A 74 -4.59 6.81 16.97
N THR A 75 -3.71 6.32 17.85
CA THR A 75 -3.22 7.11 18.99
C THR A 75 -2.37 8.30 18.54
N ALA A 76 -1.55 8.15 17.50
CA ALA A 76 -0.74 9.25 16.96
C ALA A 76 -1.61 10.36 16.35
N LEU A 77 -2.66 9.98 15.60
CA LEU A 77 -3.69 10.88 15.09
C LEU A 77 -4.54 11.45 16.22
N GLN A 78 -4.84 10.74 17.29
CA GLN A 78 -5.61 11.29 18.41
C GLN A 78 -4.81 12.36 19.17
N ASN A 79 -3.53 12.07 19.44
CA ASN A 79 -2.64 12.92 20.22
C ASN A 79 -2.02 14.08 19.42
N GLY A 80 -2.19 14.11 18.10
CA GLY A 80 -1.69 15.19 17.23
C GLY A 80 -0.19 15.11 16.95
N THR A 81 0.38 13.93 17.18
CA THR A 81 1.78 13.65 16.83
C THR A 81 1.95 13.61 15.31
N ILE A 82 0.91 13.16 14.60
CA ILE A 82 0.78 13.23 13.15
C ILE A 82 -0.51 13.96 12.78
N ASP A 83 -0.49 14.64 11.64
CA ASP A 83 -1.62 15.41 11.10
C ASP A 83 -2.45 14.55 10.15
N CYS A 84 -1.78 13.71 9.36
CA CYS A 84 -2.39 12.80 8.40
C CYS A 84 -1.66 11.45 8.33
N THR A 85 -2.28 10.48 7.66
CA THR A 85 -1.67 9.19 7.31
C THR A 85 -2.01 8.81 5.88
N LEU A 86 -1.05 8.25 5.14
CA LEU A 86 -1.36 7.50 3.91
C LEU A 86 -1.93 6.15 4.32
N ILE A 87 -3.11 5.81 3.81
CA ILE A 87 -3.83 4.60 4.23
C ILE A 87 -4.80 4.11 3.16
N SER A 88 -5.12 2.81 3.16
CA SER A 88 -6.23 2.26 2.36
C SER A 88 -7.56 2.41 3.09
N ALA A 89 -8.66 2.45 2.33
CA ALA A 89 -10.02 2.48 2.87
C ALA A 89 -10.28 1.32 3.84
N SER A 90 -9.84 0.11 3.49
CA SER A 90 -9.96 -1.08 4.33
C SER A 90 -9.30 -0.91 5.70
N ILE A 91 -8.08 -0.37 5.76
CA ILE A 91 -7.35 -0.17 7.02
C ILE A 91 -7.94 1.02 7.79
N TYR A 92 -8.37 2.08 7.08
CA TYR A 92 -9.03 3.24 7.67
C TYR A 92 -10.31 2.85 8.42
N LEU A 93 -11.16 2.04 7.78
CA LEU A 93 -12.39 1.52 8.39
C LEU A 93 -12.08 0.51 9.50
N GLY A 94 -11.20 -0.46 9.24
CA GLY A 94 -10.88 -1.53 10.19
C GLY A 94 -10.21 -1.08 11.48
N ASN A 95 -9.59 0.11 11.50
CA ASN A 95 -8.99 0.72 12.68
C ASN A 95 -9.79 1.92 13.20
N SER A 96 -11.02 2.13 12.73
CA SER A 96 -11.90 3.23 13.15
C SER A 96 -11.25 4.61 13.06
N LEU A 97 -10.36 4.82 12.09
CA LEU A 97 -9.59 6.06 11.99
C LEU A 97 -10.47 7.28 11.68
N TYR A 98 -11.69 7.07 11.17
CA TYR A 98 -12.69 8.12 10.97
C TYR A 98 -13.07 8.86 12.26
N GLU A 99 -12.83 8.28 13.45
CA GLU A 99 -13.09 8.93 14.73
C GLU A 99 -12.06 10.03 15.07
N VAL A 100 -10.85 9.93 14.51
CA VAL A 100 -9.71 10.82 14.84
C VAL A 100 -9.08 11.50 13.62
N ALA A 101 -9.48 11.08 12.42
CA ALA A 101 -9.11 11.67 11.13
C ALA A 101 -10.32 11.67 10.19
N PRO A 102 -11.28 12.57 10.42
CA PRO A 102 -12.55 12.59 9.69
C PRO A 102 -12.44 13.18 8.28
N TYR A 103 -11.28 13.71 7.85
CA TYR A 103 -11.08 14.24 6.50
C TYR A 103 -10.35 13.23 5.63
N PHE A 104 -11.03 12.67 4.63
CA PHE A 104 -10.46 11.68 3.71
C PHE A 104 -10.30 12.27 2.30
N SER A 105 -9.05 12.39 1.85
CA SER A 105 -8.70 12.77 0.48
C SER A 105 -8.33 11.53 -0.33
N ASP A 106 -9.20 11.13 -1.25
CA ASP A 106 -9.00 9.96 -2.11
C ASP A 106 -8.18 10.30 -3.36
N TYR A 107 -6.90 9.90 -3.33
CA TYR A 107 -5.95 10.01 -4.44
C TYR A 107 -5.95 8.79 -5.38
N SER A 108 -6.81 7.80 -5.17
CA SER A 108 -6.88 6.55 -5.94
C SER A 108 -5.61 5.68 -5.94
N PHE A 109 -4.57 5.97 -5.17
CA PHE A 109 -3.35 5.19 -5.28
C PHE A 109 -3.57 3.75 -4.77
N ALA A 110 -3.14 2.76 -5.56
CA ALA A 110 -3.08 1.36 -5.13
C ALA A 110 -1.81 1.19 -4.27
N GLY A 111 -1.94 1.47 -2.97
CA GLY A 111 -0.79 1.88 -2.17
C GLY A 111 0.12 0.77 -1.66
N ASN A 112 -0.27 -0.51 -1.67
CA ASN A 112 0.54 -1.60 -1.12
C ASN A 112 0.13 -2.96 -1.71
N ALA A 113 1.04 -3.93 -1.68
CA ALA A 113 0.71 -5.35 -1.82
C ALA A 113 0.90 -6.06 -0.48
N LEU A 114 -0.05 -6.89 -0.10
CA LEU A 114 0.05 -7.79 1.05
C LEU A 114 0.50 -9.16 0.56
N ILE A 115 1.64 -9.63 1.04
CA ILE A 115 2.22 -10.92 0.67
C ILE A 115 2.09 -11.85 1.88
N THR A 116 1.41 -12.97 1.68
CA THR A 116 1.38 -14.05 2.68
C THR A 116 2.48 -15.05 2.38
N MET A 117 3.21 -15.45 3.42
CA MET A 117 4.42 -16.26 3.30
C MET A 117 4.40 -17.41 4.30
N VAL A 118 5.17 -18.45 4.00
CA VAL A 118 5.45 -19.58 4.89
C VAL A 118 6.96 -19.78 5.00
N GLY A 119 7.44 -20.26 6.15
CA GLY A 119 8.85 -20.65 6.29
C GLY A 119 9.21 -21.77 5.32
N ILE A 120 10.38 -21.70 4.69
CA ILE A 120 10.77 -22.65 3.66
C ILE A 120 10.87 -24.08 4.22
N ASP A 121 11.39 -24.24 5.44
CA ASP A 121 11.50 -25.54 6.10
C ASP A 121 10.10 -26.17 6.31
N VAL A 122 9.11 -25.36 6.69
CA VAL A 122 7.71 -25.82 6.86
C VAL A 122 7.12 -26.23 5.52
N TRP A 123 7.40 -25.49 4.44
CA TRP A 123 6.93 -25.83 3.10
C TRP A 123 7.56 -27.12 2.56
N GLU A 124 8.85 -27.33 2.85
CA GLU A 124 9.59 -28.52 2.42
C GLU A 124 9.18 -29.77 3.22
N ASP A 125 8.76 -29.62 4.47
CA ASP A 125 8.26 -30.71 5.32
C ASP A 125 6.86 -31.21 4.91
N LEU A 126 6.09 -30.42 4.14
CA LEU A 126 4.82 -30.86 3.59
C LEU A 126 5.02 -32.05 2.63
N SER A 127 4.12 -33.04 2.73
CA SER A 127 4.00 -34.08 1.71
C SER A 127 3.65 -33.48 0.35
N ASP A 128 3.88 -34.24 -0.74
CA ASP A 128 3.56 -33.76 -2.08
C ASP A 128 2.05 -33.47 -2.25
N GLU A 129 1.19 -34.23 -1.56
CA GLU A 129 -0.27 -34.00 -1.56
C GLU A 129 -0.63 -32.69 -0.84
N GLU A 130 -0.08 -32.47 0.36
CA GLU A 130 -0.30 -31.23 1.11
C GLU A 130 0.25 -30.01 0.37
N ARG A 131 1.45 -30.14 -0.21
CA ARG A 131 2.08 -29.07 -0.98
C ARG A 131 1.24 -28.70 -2.20
N THR A 132 0.69 -29.69 -2.90
CA THR A 132 -0.21 -29.48 -4.04
C THR A 132 -1.48 -28.78 -3.58
N ALA A 133 -2.12 -29.26 -2.51
CA ALA A 133 -3.34 -28.67 -1.98
C ALA A 133 -3.16 -27.20 -1.55
N VAL A 134 -2.04 -26.88 -0.89
CA VAL A 134 -1.74 -25.49 -0.52
C VAL A 134 -1.46 -24.64 -1.75
N GLN A 135 -0.72 -25.15 -2.75
CA GLN A 135 -0.44 -24.41 -3.99
C GLN A 135 -1.72 -24.10 -4.78
N ASP A 136 -2.65 -25.05 -4.89
CA ASP A 136 -3.93 -24.85 -5.57
C ASP A 136 -4.75 -23.73 -4.91
N VAL A 137 -4.83 -23.73 -3.57
CA VAL A 137 -5.50 -22.67 -2.80
C VAL A 137 -4.77 -21.33 -2.98
N SER A 138 -3.44 -21.34 -3.02
CA SER A 138 -2.59 -20.17 -3.25
C SER A 138 -2.90 -19.48 -4.57
N ASP A 139 -2.94 -20.27 -5.65
CA ASP A 139 -3.17 -19.79 -7.02
C ASP A 139 -4.59 -19.24 -7.14
N GLN A 140 -5.58 -19.97 -6.58
CA GLN A 140 -6.97 -19.51 -6.52
C GLN A 140 -7.09 -18.21 -5.72
N THR A 141 -6.47 -18.12 -4.54
CA THR A 141 -6.54 -16.95 -3.65
C THR A 141 -5.95 -15.71 -4.31
N THR A 142 -4.84 -15.84 -5.03
CA THR A 142 -4.21 -14.71 -5.73
C THR A 142 -5.17 -14.10 -6.75
N ILE A 143 -5.83 -14.92 -7.56
CA ILE A 143 -6.72 -14.46 -8.64
C ILE A 143 -8.08 -14.03 -8.09
N GLU A 144 -8.76 -14.92 -7.38
CA GLU A 144 -10.11 -14.69 -6.88
C GLU A 144 -10.12 -13.69 -5.73
N GLY A 145 -9.14 -13.74 -4.83
CA GLY A 145 -8.99 -12.80 -3.74
C GLY A 145 -8.76 -11.37 -4.25
N THR A 146 -7.95 -11.19 -5.30
CA THR A 146 -7.78 -9.88 -5.94
C THR A 146 -9.10 -9.35 -6.52
N ARG A 147 -9.90 -10.22 -7.18
CA ARG A 147 -11.22 -9.83 -7.70
C ARG A 147 -12.16 -9.44 -6.57
N THR A 148 -12.26 -10.26 -5.52
CA THR A 148 -13.10 -10.00 -4.36
C THR A 148 -12.70 -8.71 -3.65
N LEU A 149 -11.40 -8.47 -3.44
CA LEU A 149 -10.92 -7.24 -2.81
C LEU A 149 -11.24 -5.99 -3.64
N ARG A 150 -11.21 -6.09 -4.97
CA ARG A 150 -11.62 -4.99 -5.84
C ARG A 150 -13.11 -4.66 -5.68
N GLU A 151 -13.96 -5.68 -5.60
CA GLU A 151 -15.41 -5.52 -5.38
C GLU A 151 -15.69 -4.94 -3.99
N MET A 152 -15.00 -5.44 -2.97
CA MET A 152 -15.10 -4.92 -1.60
C MET A 152 -14.64 -3.47 -1.51
N SER A 153 -13.56 -3.09 -2.19
CA SER A 153 -13.01 -1.74 -2.16
C SER A 153 -14.03 -0.68 -2.59
N ALA A 154 -14.88 -0.98 -3.57
CA ALA A 154 -15.96 -0.07 -3.95
C ALA A 154 -16.95 0.15 -2.79
N SER A 155 -17.35 -0.92 -2.10
CA SER A 155 -18.23 -0.83 -0.92
C SER A 155 -17.56 -0.16 0.28
N GLU A 156 -16.25 -0.31 0.44
CA GLU A 156 -15.48 0.36 1.49
C GLU A 156 -15.43 1.87 1.24
N ILE A 157 -15.19 2.31 0.01
CA ILE A 157 -15.21 3.74 -0.33
C ILE A 157 -16.58 4.37 -0.05
N GLU A 158 -17.69 3.68 -0.34
CA GLU A 158 -19.03 4.18 0.02
C GLU A 158 -19.23 4.31 1.54
N GLN A 159 -18.64 3.41 2.33
CA GLN A 159 -18.63 3.55 3.80
C GLN A 159 -17.76 4.72 4.24
N VAL A 160 -16.58 4.91 3.64
CA VAL A 160 -15.70 6.07 3.92
C VAL A 160 -16.46 7.37 3.66
N LYS A 161 -17.14 7.51 2.51
CA LYS A 161 -17.97 8.68 2.19
C LYS A 161 -19.07 8.97 3.21
N THR A 162 -19.56 7.93 3.89
CA THR A 162 -20.62 8.06 4.89
C THR A 162 -20.07 8.44 6.28
N LEU A 163 -18.86 7.97 6.62
CA LEU A 163 -18.25 8.11 7.94
C LEU A 163 -17.27 9.28 8.05
N SER A 164 -16.89 9.89 6.93
CA SER A 164 -15.90 10.96 6.85
C SER A 164 -16.37 12.09 5.94
N GLU A 165 -15.80 13.27 6.13
CA GLU A 165 -15.76 14.29 5.09
C GLU A 165 -14.84 13.75 4.00
N TYR A 166 -15.41 13.41 2.84
CA TYR A 166 -14.70 12.75 1.75
C TYR A 166 -14.61 13.68 0.54
N ILE A 167 -13.41 13.75 -0.04
CA ILE A 167 -13.20 14.32 -1.38
C ILE A 167 -12.51 13.32 -2.28
N LYS A 168 -12.82 13.43 -3.58
CA LYS A 168 -12.03 12.79 -4.63
C LYS A 168 -11.04 13.81 -5.16
N VAL A 169 -9.74 13.52 -5.04
CA VAL A 169 -8.71 14.38 -5.61
C VAL A 169 -8.73 14.26 -7.13
N SER A 170 -8.51 15.38 -7.82
CA SER A 170 -8.52 15.42 -9.28
C SER A 170 -7.39 14.60 -9.90
N ASP A 171 -7.63 14.10 -11.12
CA ASP A 171 -6.62 13.37 -11.88
C ASP A 171 -5.37 14.23 -12.16
N ASP A 172 -5.55 15.56 -12.31
CA ASP A 172 -4.45 16.52 -12.51
C ASP A 172 -3.53 16.62 -11.28
N GLU A 173 -4.11 16.71 -10.08
CA GLU A 173 -3.33 16.72 -8.82
C GLU A 173 -2.66 15.37 -8.57
N MET A 174 -3.32 14.26 -8.93
CA MET A 174 -2.71 12.94 -8.87
C MET A 174 -1.54 12.80 -9.86
N ALA A 175 -1.66 13.35 -11.07
CA ALA A 175 -0.58 13.35 -12.05
C ALA A 175 0.64 14.14 -11.54
N LYS A 176 0.44 15.31 -10.93
CA LYS A 176 1.52 16.07 -10.28
C LYS A 176 2.18 15.26 -9.16
N LEU A 177 1.41 14.54 -8.35
CA LEU A 177 1.95 13.69 -7.29
C LEU A 177 2.84 12.57 -7.86
N LEU A 178 2.44 11.96 -8.98
CA LEU A 178 3.24 10.95 -9.67
C LEU A 178 4.54 11.52 -10.21
N GLU A 179 4.54 12.73 -10.79
CA GLU A 179 5.76 13.42 -11.23
C GLU A 179 6.73 13.68 -10.06
N ILE A 180 6.20 14.07 -8.89
CA ILE A 180 7.00 14.27 -7.67
C ILE A 180 7.57 12.96 -7.12
N TRP A 181 6.81 11.86 -7.22
CA TRP A 181 7.24 10.54 -6.76
C TRP A 181 8.14 9.80 -7.74
N ASP A 182 8.16 10.18 -9.02
CA ASP A 182 8.95 9.51 -10.05
C ASP A 182 10.46 9.40 -9.69
N PRO A 183 11.14 10.46 -9.23
CA PRO A 183 12.54 10.35 -8.79
C PRO A 183 12.73 9.34 -7.64
N VAL A 184 11.73 9.18 -6.77
CA VAL A 184 11.77 8.21 -5.67
C VAL A 184 11.61 6.79 -6.21
N TYR A 185 10.76 6.59 -7.21
CA TYR A 185 10.65 5.30 -7.91
C TYR A 185 11.94 4.93 -8.62
N GLN A 186 12.54 5.87 -9.36
CA GLN A 186 13.81 5.66 -10.05
C GLN A 186 14.94 5.33 -9.08
N GLU A 187 14.99 6.01 -7.92
CA GLU A 187 15.96 5.69 -6.87
C GLU A 187 15.75 4.26 -6.33
N ALA A 188 14.51 3.89 -6.02
CA ALA A 188 14.18 2.55 -5.52
C ALA A 188 14.53 1.45 -6.52
N MET A 189 14.23 1.66 -7.79
CA MET A 189 14.59 0.75 -8.88
C MET A 189 16.10 0.62 -9.03
N GLY A 190 16.85 1.73 -8.90
CA GLY A 190 18.31 1.74 -8.98
C GLY A 190 19.04 0.97 -7.87
N GLU A 191 18.37 0.68 -6.73
CA GLU A 191 18.92 -0.19 -5.69
C GLU A 191 18.88 -1.68 -6.07
N VAL A 192 18.04 -2.06 -7.03
CA VAL A 192 17.85 -3.44 -7.48
C VAL A 192 18.87 -3.81 -8.55
N LYS A 193 19.56 -4.94 -8.36
CA LYS A 193 20.73 -5.31 -9.19
C LYS A 193 20.63 -6.68 -9.85
N ASP A 194 19.76 -7.54 -9.35
CA ASP A 194 19.54 -8.87 -9.90
C ASP A 194 18.44 -8.85 -10.96
N GLU A 195 18.54 -9.76 -11.94
CA GLU A 195 17.64 -9.82 -13.10
C GLU A 195 16.16 -9.95 -12.72
N VAL A 196 15.86 -10.79 -11.71
CA VAL A 196 14.50 -11.04 -11.24
C VAL A 196 13.93 -9.79 -10.58
N GLY A 197 14.71 -9.15 -9.71
CA GLY A 197 14.35 -7.90 -9.07
C GLY A 197 14.13 -6.79 -10.10
N THR A 198 15.01 -6.66 -11.10
CA THR A 198 14.86 -5.66 -12.18
C THR A 198 13.56 -5.88 -12.94
N HIS A 199 13.28 -7.12 -13.38
CA HIS A 199 12.03 -7.46 -14.05
C HIS A 199 10.80 -7.13 -13.17
N PHE A 200 10.88 -7.44 -11.87
CA PHE A 200 9.82 -7.15 -10.90
C PHE A 200 9.52 -5.65 -10.82
N VAL A 201 10.53 -4.81 -10.59
CA VAL A 201 10.32 -3.37 -10.38
C VAL A 201 9.98 -2.63 -11.67
N GLU A 202 10.55 -3.02 -12.82
CA GLU A 202 10.21 -2.45 -14.12
C GLU A 202 8.78 -2.79 -14.53
N THR A 203 8.33 -4.01 -14.25
CA THR A 203 6.93 -4.40 -14.48
C THR A 203 5.99 -3.54 -13.65
N LEU A 204 6.27 -3.35 -12.35
CA LEU A 204 5.44 -2.51 -11.49
C LEU A 204 5.43 -1.05 -11.93
N TYR A 205 6.59 -0.52 -12.29
CA TYR A 205 6.74 0.85 -12.76
C TYR A 205 6.02 1.11 -14.09
N SER A 206 5.91 0.10 -14.96
CA SER A 206 5.13 0.23 -16.22
C SER A 206 3.64 0.54 -15.99
N PHE A 207 3.09 0.27 -14.79
CA PHE A 207 1.72 0.61 -14.44
C PHE A 207 1.54 2.04 -13.91
N THR A 208 2.63 2.77 -13.69
CA THR A 208 2.59 4.17 -13.24
C THR A 208 2.78 5.17 -14.39
N GLN A 209 3.00 4.68 -15.61
CA GLN A 209 3.10 5.43 -16.87
C GLN A 209 1.76 5.45 -17.59
#